data_AF-A0A833LEW5-F1
#
_entry.id   AF-A0A833LEW5-F1
#
_cell.length_a   1.000
_cell.length_b   1.000
_cell.length_c   1.000
_cell.angle_alpha   90.00
_cell.angle_beta   90.00
_cell.angle_gamma   90.00
#
_symmetry.space_group_name_H-M   'P 1'
#
loop_
_entity.id
_entity.type
_entity.pdbx_description
1 polymer ?
#
loop_
_entity_poly.entity_id
_entity_poly.type
_entity_poly.pdbx_seq_one_letter_code
_entity_poly.pdbx_strand_id
1 'polypeptide(L)' 'QETTRVLTEAAVQGKVDPLEGLKENIIVGRLIPAGTGGMIGRIRQVAGHRDELILEERKREAVADGAAAVGELMPEGAAE' A
#
# COMPACT_ATOMS: atom_id res chain seq x y z
N GLN A 1 -6.90 1.99 35.70
CA GLN A 1 -6.22 0.81 35.13
C GLN A 1 -5.00 0.50 36.00
N GLU A 2 -4.66 -0.77 36.17
CA GLU A 2 -3.45 -1.21 36.86
C GLU A 2 -2.30 -1.41 35.84
N THR A 3 -1.50 -0.37 35.61
CA THR A 3 -0.49 -0.33 34.53
C THR A 3 0.54 -1.46 34.61
N THR A 4 1.07 -1.74 35.81
CA THR A 4 2.10 -2.78 36.01
C THR A 4 1.61 -4.15 35.58
N ARG A 5 0.37 -4.51 35.96
CA ARG A 5 -0.22 -5.80 35.61
C ARG A 5 -0.41 -5.94 34.10
N VAL A 6 -0.91 -4.89 33.44
CA VAL A 6 -1.16 -4.88 31.99
C VAL A 6 0.15 -5.01 31.21
N LEU A 7 1.20 -4.29 31.61
CA LEU A 7 2.51 -4.37 30.95
C LEU A 7 3.16 -5.75 31.12
N THR A 8 3.09 -6.34 32.31
CA THR A 8 3.64 -7.69 32.55
C THR A 8 2.95 -8.74 31.68
N GLU A 9 1.61 -8.72 31.62
CA GLU A 9 0.86 -9.68 30.80
C GLU A 9 1.18 -9.52 29.30
N ALA A 10 1.26 -8.28 28.82
CA ALA A 10 1.60 -7.99 27.43
C ALA A 10 3.02 -8.45 27.06
N ALA A 11 3.99 -8.24 27.95
CA ALA A 11 5.37 -8.67 27.74
C ALA A 11 5.50 -10.20 27.68
N VAL A 12 4.86 -10.92 28.61
CA VAL A 12 4.90 -12.39 28.66
C VAL A 12 4.24 -13.02 27.43
N GLN A 13 3.17 -12.43 26.93
CA GLN A 13 2.46 -12.92 25.74
C GLN A 13 3.08 -12.41 24.42
N GLY A 14 4.08 -11.52 24.46
CA GLY A 14 4.67 -10.91 23.27
C GLY A 14 3.66 -10.09 22.46
N LYS A 15 2.70 -9.43 23.12
CA LYS A 15 1.64 -8.65 22.45
C LYS A 15 2.24 -7.45 21.71
N VAL A 16 1.78 -7.24 20.48
CA VAL A 16 2.14 -6.08 19.64
C VAL A 16 0.93 -5.17 19.52
N ASP A 17 1.15 -3.87 19.71
CA ASP A 17 0.14 -2.83 19.52
C ASP A 17 0.19 -2.33 18.06
N PRO A 18 -0.89 -2.50 17.28
CA PRO A 18 -0.92 -2.06 15.89
C PRO A 18 -1.09 -0.54 15.73
N LEU A 19 -1.32 0.21 16.83
CA LEU A 19 -1.45 1.66 16.87
C LEU A 19 -2.60 2.17 16.00
N GLU A 20 -3.72 1.47 16.04
CA GLU A 20 -4.94 1.85 15.32
C GLU A 20 -5.80 2.82 16.14
N GLY A 21 -5.61 2.86 17.45
CA GLY A 21 -6.41 3.66 18.37
C GLY A 21 -5.94 5.10 18.51
N LEU A 22 -6.85 5.94 19.02
CA LEU A 22 -6.56 7.35 19.31
C LEU A 22 -5.49 7.48 20.41
N LYS A 23 -5.68 6.79 21.54
CA LYS A 23 -4.83 6.95 22.73
C LYS A 23 -3.41 6.47 22.49
N GLU A 24 -3.24 5.35 21.80
CA GLU A 24 -1.94 4.75 21.51
C GLU A 24 -1.10 5.70 20.64
N ASN A 25 -1.71 6.27 19.59
CA ASN A 25 -1.05 7.27 18.74
C ASN A 25 -0.72 8.56 19.49
N ILE A 26 -1.59 9.01 20.40
CA ILE A 26 -1.33 10.18 21.26
C ILE A 26 -0.12 9.91 22.16
N ILE A 27 -0.07 8.75 22.81
CA ILE A 27 1.01 8.39 23.74
C ILE A 27 2.36 8.31 23.02
N VAL A 28 2.40 7.77 21.80
CA VAL A 28 3.64 7.64 21.01
C VAL A 28 4.00 8.92 20.23
N GLY A 29 3.07 9.87 20.09
CA GLY A 29 3.30 11.14 19.37
C GLY A 29 3.17 11.04 17.85
N ARG A 30 2.41 10.07 17.34
CA ARG A 30 2.09 9.94 15.91
C ARG A 30 0.80 10.70 15.57
N LEU A 31 0.58 10.92 14.27
CA LEU A 31 -0.64 11.53 13.76
C LEU A 31 -1.85 10.64 14.12
N ILE A 32 -2.84 11.20 14.82
CA ILE A 32 -4.03 10.47 15.25
C ILE A 32 -4.96 10.13 14.08
N PRO A 33 -5.70 9.01 14.14
CA PRO A 33 -6.65 8.58 13.10
C PRO A 33 -7.98 9.36 13.14
N ALA A 34 -7.98 10.59 13.63
CA ALA A 34 -9.17 11.43 13.76
C ALA A 34 -8.90 12.86 13.25
N GLY A 35 -9.98 13.61 12.97
CA GLY A 35 -9.89 14.97 12.45
C GLY A 35 -9.04 15.06 11.18
N THR A 36 -8.10 16.01 11.15
CA THR A 36 -7.17 16.22 10.05
C THR A 36 -6.29 14.99 9.80
N GLY A 37 -5.88 14.28 10.85
CA GLY A 37 -5.04 13.09 10.71
C GLY A 37 -5.73 11.95 9.96
N GLY A 38 -7.00 11.71 10.28
CA GLY A 38 -7.84 10.76 9.54
C GLY A 38 -8.14 11.21 8.09
N MET A 39 -8.32 12.52 7.85
CA MET A 39 -8.49 13.04 6.48
C MET A 39 -7.25 12.79 5.62
N ILE A 40 -6.05 13.07 6.14
CA ILE A 40 -4.79 12.83 5.45
C ILE A 40 -4.62 11.34 5.13
N GLY A 41 -4.99 10.46 6.06
CA GLY A 41 -5.00 9.01 5.84
C GLY A 41 -5.86 8.61 4.63
N ARG A 42 -7.10 9.11 4.56
CA ARG A 42 -8.00 8.83 3.42
C ARG A 42 -7.47 9.38 2.10
N ILE A 43 -6.93 10.59 2.10
CA ILE A 43 -6.36 11.20 0.89
C ILE A 43 -5.20 10.34 0.36
N ARG A 44 -4.32 9.87 1.24
CA ARG A 44 -3.20 8.99 0.87
C ARG A 44 -3.68 7.66 0.31
N GLN A 45 -4.74 7.08 0.89
CA GLN A 45 -5.31 5.83 0.38
C GLN A 45 -5.87 5.99 -1.04
N VAL A 46 -6.59 7.09 -1.30
CA VAL A 46 -7.12 7.38 -2.64
C VAL A 46 -5.99 7.62 -3.64
N ALA A 47 -4.94 8.34 -3.23
CA ALA A 47 -3.77 8.54 -4.08
C ALA A 47 -3.08 7.20 -4.43
N GLY A 48 -2.81 6.36 -3.43
CA GLY A 48 -2.18 5.06 -3.64
C GLY A 48 -2.99 4.15 -4.56
N HIS A 49 -4.32 4.09 -4.39
CA HIS A 49 -5.17 3.31 -5.26
C HIS A 49 -5.15 3.81 -6.71
N ARG A 50 -5.15 5.13 -6.91
CA ARG A 50 -5.03 5.72 -8.24
C ARG A 50 -3.68 5.43 -8.89
N ASP A 51 -2.59 5.53 -8.12
CA ASP A 51 -1.25 5.24 -8.61
C ASP A 51 -1.10 3.78 -9.04
N GLU A 52 -1.73 2.85 -8.31
CA GLU A 52 -1.76 1.42 -8.63
C GLU A 52 -2.46 1.16 -9.97
N LEU A 53 -3.64 1.76 -10.19
CA LEU A 53 -4.38 1.62 -11.46
C LEU A 53 -3.59 2.17 -12.65
N ILE A 54 -2.94 3.33 -12.50
CA ILE A 54 -2.11 3.93 -13.56
C ILE A 54 -0.93 3.01 -13.91
N LEU A 55 -0.32 2.39 -12.90
CA LEU A 55 0.78 1.45 -13.12
C LEU A 55 0.30 0.21 -13.88
N GLU A 56 -0.86 -0.32 -13.55
CA GLU A 56 -1.46 -1.48 -14.24
C GLU A 56 -1.79 -1.17 -15.70
N GLU A 57 -2.40 -0.01 -15.98
CA GLU A 57 -2.67 0.43 -17.34
C GLU A 57 -1.39 0.56 -18.16
N ARG A 58 -0.37 1.24 -17.62
CA ARG A 58 0.93 1.37 -18.30
C ARG A 58 1.62 0.04 -18.54
N LYS A 59 1.52 -0.91 -17.60
CA LYS A 59 2.05 -2.27 -17.82
C LYS A 59 1.31 -2.97 -18.95
N ARG A 60 -0.02 -2.80 -19.03
CA ARG A 60 -0.83 -3.40 -20.09
C ARG A 60 -0.51 -2.80 -21.47
N GLU A 61 -0.34 -1.49 -21.54
CA GLU A 61 0.10 -0.78 -22.74
C GLU A 61 1.50 -1.23 -23.16
N ALA A 62 2.46 -1.29 -22.24
CA ALA A 62 3.81 -1.76 -22.54
C ALA A 62 3.86 -3.22 -23.02
N VAL A 63 2.97 -4.08 -22.51
CA VAL A 63 2.82 -5.46 -23.01
C VAL A 63 2.19 -5.48 -24.40
N ALA A 64 1.22 -4.61 -24.68
CA ALA A 64 0.60 -4.50 -26.00
C ALA A 64 1.59 -3.95 -27.05
N ASP A 65 2.36 -2.91 -26.72
CA ASP A 65 3.40 -2.33 -27.57
C ASP A 65 4.56 -3.32 -27.77
N GLY A 66 4.94 -4.06 -26.73
CA GLY A 66 5.94 -5.14 -26.84
C GLY A 66 5.45 -6.30 -27.71
N ALA A 67 4.18 -6.67 -27.64
CA ALA A 67 3.58 -7.68 -28.52
C ALA A 67 3.48 -7.20 -29.97
N ALA A 68 3.17 -5.91 -30.20
CA ALA A 68 3.17 -5.30 -31.52
C ALA A 68 4.57 -5.26 -32.14
N ALA A 69 5.62 -4.93 -31.36
CA ALA A 69 7.00 -4.89 -31.83
C ALA A 69 7.55 -6.30 -32.19
N VAL A 70 7.11 -7.36 -31.50
CA VAL A 70 7.46 -8.75 -31.86
C VAL A 70 6.69 -9.20 -33.12
N GLY A 71 5.48 -8.68 -33.35
CA GLY A 71 4.69 -8.94 -34.57
C GLY A 71 5.26 -8.30 -35.83
N GLU A 72 5.90 -7.12 -35.72
CA GLU A 72 6.55 -6.44 -36.86
C GLU A 72 7.88 -7.06 -37.30
N LEU A 73 8.54 -7.87 -36.46
CA LEU A 73 9.83 -8.52 -36.76
C LEU A 73 9.72 -9.84 -37.55
N MET A 74 8.54 -10.20 -38.07
CA MET A 74 8.39 -11.29 -39.05
C MET A 74 8.05 -10.81 -40.47
N PRO A 75 8.92 -10.04 -41.17
CA PRO A 75 8.96 -10.10 -42.60
C PRO A 75 9.93 -11.22 -42.98
N GLU A 76 9.42 -12.40 -43.33
CA GLU A 76 9.95 -13.22 -44.43
C GLU A 76 9.17 -14.52 -44.52
N GLY A 77 8.11 -14.48 -45.34
CA GLY A 77 7.77 -15.65 -46.13
C GLY A 77 8.92 -15.91 -47.09
N ALA A 78 9.91 -16.68 -46.62
CA ALA A 78 10.79 -17.46 -47.48
C ALA A 78 9.92 -18.53 -48.16
N ALA A 79 9.46 -18.23 -49.37
CA ALA A 79 8.81 -19.19 -50.25
C ALA A 79 9.26 -18.92 -51.69
N GLU A 80 10.49 -19.35 -52.01
CA GLU A 80 10.81 -20.05 -53.27
C GLU A 80 12.10 -20.87 -53.08
#